data_AF-A0A534XB83-F1
#
_entry.id   AF-A0A534XB83-F1
#
_cell.length_a   1.000
_cell.length_b   1.000
_cell.length_c   1.000
_cell.angle_alpha   90.00
_cell.angle_beta   90.00
_cell.angle_gamma   90.00
#
_symmetry.space_group_name_H-M   'P 1'
#
loop_
_entity.id
_entity.type
_entity.pdbx_description
1 polymer ?
#
loop_
_entity_poly.entity_id
_entity_poly.type
_entity_poly.pdbx_seq_one_letter_code
_entity_poly.pdbx_strand_id
1 'polypeptide(L)' 'MASEGEVWVQLATRIPKQLHRELKLYCVKSDVSVMDFVVSALQDKLARDARGSRERRRARAS' A
#
# COMPACT_ATOMS: atom_id res chain seq x y z
N MET A 1 -4.34 -11.87 -10.79
CA MET A 1 -5.67 -11.89 -11.43
C MET A 1 -6.64 -11.38 -10.39
N ALA A 2 -7.23 -10.21 -10.62
CA ALA A 2 -8.31 -9.71 -9.76
C ALA A 2 -9.48 -10.69 -9.91
N SER A 3 -9.92 -11.27 -8.80
CA SER A 3 -11.10 -12.13 -8.77
C SER A 3 -12.28 -11.38 -9.35
N GLU A 4 -13.08 -12.01 -10.21
CA GLU A 4 -14.17 -11.41 -11.04
C GLU A 4 -15.31 -10.71 -10.27
N GLY A 5 -15.13 -10.40 -8.98
CA GLY A 5 -16.10 -9.70 -8.13
C GLY A 5 -15.45 -8.75 -7.11
N GLU A 6 -14.23 -8.27 -7.34
CA GLU A 6 -13.61 -7.30 -6.43
C GLU A 6 -14.35 -5.96 -6.47
N VAL A 7 -15.04 -5.63 -5.37
CA VAL A 7 -15.76 -4.37 -5.21
C VAL A 7 -14.77 -3.29 -4.78
N TRP A 8 -14.48 -2.38 -5.71
CA TRP A 8 -13.61 -1.23 -5.45
C TRP A 8 -14.37 -0.15 -4.68
N VAL A 9 -13.77 0.32 -3.58
CA VAL A 9 -14.25 1.46 -2.79
C VAL A 9 -13.28 2.63 -2.92
N GLN A 10 -13.80 3.86 -2.91
CA GLN A 10 -12.97 5.06 -3.00
C GLN A 10 -12.26 5.34 -1.67
N LEU A 11 -10.95 5.54 -1.73
CA LEU A 11 -10.14 6.00 -0.60
C LEU A 11 -9.73 7.45 -0.82
N ALA A 12 -10.31 8.38 -0.07
CA ALA A 12 -9.94 9.79 -0.12
C ALA A 12 -8.98 10.14 1.04
N THR A 13 -7.77 10.60 0.71
CA THR A 13 -6.77 11.03 1.69
C THR A 13 -6.11 12.34 1.27
N ARG A 14 -5.79 13.20 2.24
CA ARG A 14 -4.98 14.40 2.00
C ARG A 14 -3.51 14.05 2.02
N ILE A 15 -2.77 14.45 0.98
CA ILE A 15 -1.31 14.30 0.92
C ILE A 15 -0.66 15.64 0.51
N PRO A 16 0.58 15.91 0.94
CA PRO A 16 1.31 17.10 0.49
C PRO A 16 1.41 17.16 -1.05
N LYS A 17 1.32 18.37 -1.61
CA LYS A 17 1.35 18.60 -3.06
C LYS A 17 2.61 18.03 -3.72
N GLN A 18 3.77 18.17 -3.07
CA GLN A 18 5.03 17.64 -3.59
C GLN A 18 5.03 16.12 -3.66
N LEU A 19 4.55 15.44 -2.61
CA LEU A 19 4.42 13.99 -2.58
C LEU A 19 3.49 13.47 -3.69
N HIS A 20 2.35 14.15 -3.91
CA HIS A 20 1.46 13.81 -5.02
C HIS A 20 2.14 13.91 -6.39
N ARG A 21 3.00 14.92 -6.59
CA ARG A 21 3.76 15.09 -7.84
C ARG A 21 4.80 13.99 -8.00
N GLU A 22 5.56 13.68 -6.96
CA GLU A 22 6.57 12.61 -6.97
C GLU A 22 5.95 11.25 -7.27
N LEU A 23 4.82 10.94 -6.60
CA LEU A 23 4.02 9.75 -6.85
C LEU A 23 3.67 9.60 -8.34
N LYS A 24 3.11 10.65 -8.94
CA LYS A 24 2.71 10.61 -10.36
C LYS A 24 3.91 10.46 -11.29
N LEU A 25 5.00 11.16 -11.02
CA LEU A 25 6.22 11.05 -11.84
C LEU A 25 6.81 9.64 -11.76
N TYR A 26 6.81 9.01 -10.59
CA TYR A 26 7.23 7.62 -10.43
C TYR A 26 6.34 6.68 -11.24
N CYS A 27 5.01 6.82 -11.10
CA CYS A 27 4.06 5.96 -11.80
C CYS A 27 4.22 6.02 -13.33
N VAL A 28 4.42 7.22 -13.88
CA VAL A 28 4.68 7.41 -15.32
C VAL A 28 6.01 6.77 -15.74
N LYS A 29 7.08 6.94 -14.95
CA LYS A 29 8.40 6.37 -15.28
C LYS A 29 8.43 4.85 -15.21
N SER A 30 7.66 4.27 -14.31
CA SER A 30 7.61 2.83 -14.05
C SER A 30 6.49 2.10 -14.78
N ASP A 31 5.71 2.81 -15.61
CA ASP A 31 4.55 2.28 -16.34
C ASP A 31 3.55 1.54 -15.43
N VAL A 32 3.24 2.13 -14.28
CA VAL A 32 2.27 1.62 -13.31
C VAL A 32 1.15 2.62 -13.08
N SER A 33 -0.06 2.13 -12.84
CA SER A 33 -1.16 3.02 -12.46
C SER A 33 -0.97 3.51 -11.02
N VAL A 34 -1.46 4.72 -10.72
CA VAL A 34 -1.45 5.26 -9.35
C VAL A 34 -2.24 4.35 -8.40
N MET A 35 -3.33 3.75 -8.89
CA MET A 35 -4.15 2.83 -8.11
C MET A 35 -3.34 1.58 -7.72
N ASP A 36 -2.69 0.93 -8.68
CA ASP A 36 -1.91 -0.29 -8.44
C ASP A 36 -0.74 -0.02 -7.49
N PHE A 37 -0.07 1.13 -7.66
CA PHE A 37 0.98 1.57 -6.74
C PHE A 37 0.46 1.71 -5.31
N VAL A 38 -0.65 2.43 -5.12
CA VAL A 38 -1.21 2.68 -3.78
C VAL A 38 -1.69 1.37 -3.15
N VAL A 39 -2.38 0.51 -3.89
CA VAL A 39 -2.82 -0.80 -3.41
C VAL A 39 -1.63 -1.64 -2.95
N SER A 40 -0.59 -1.73 -3.79
CA SER A 40 0.62 -2.51 -3.48
C SER A 40 1.35 -1.95 -2.25
N ALA A 41 1.53 -0.62 -2.18
CA ALA A 41 2.19 0.03 -1.05
C ALA A 41 1.43 -0.18 0.28
N LEU A 42 0.09 -0.15 0.23
CA LEU A 42 -0.76 -0.42 1.40
C LEU A 42 -0.65 -1.88 1.86
N GLN A 43 -0.73 -2.84 0.92
CA GLN A 43 -0.56 -4.26 1.22
C GLN A 43 0.81 -4.55 1.84
N ASP A 44 1.88 -3.99 1.26
CA ASP A 44 3.25 -4.14 1.77
C ASP A 44 3.41 -3.59 3.19
N LYS A 45 2.87 -2.40 3.43
CA LYS A 45 2.95 -1.75 4.75
C LYS A 45 2.21 -2.56 5.81
N LEU A 46 0.99 -2.99 5.53
CA LEU A 46 0.18 -3.81 6.44
C LEU A 46 0.84 -5.17 6.71
N ALA A 47 1.40 -5.81 5.68
CA ALA A 47 2.10 -7.08 5.83
C ALA A 47 3.35 -6.96 6.71
N ARG A 48 4.14 -5.89 6.55
CA ARG A 48 5.32 -5.62 7.40
C ARG A 48 4.93 -5.42 8.86
N ASP A 49 3.91 -4.61 9.11
CA ASP A 49 3.45 -4.31 10.48
C ASP A 49 2.85 -5.56 11.16
N ALA A 50 2.13 -6.41 10.41
CA ALA A 50 1.62 -7.68 10.90
C ALA A 50 2.75 -8.65 11.30
N ARG A 51 3.81 -8.76 10.47
CA ARG A 51 4.99 -9.59 10.78
C ARG A 51 5.71 -9.12 12.04
N GLY A 52 5.99 -7.83 12.16
CA GLY A 52 6.64 -7.26 13.34
C GLY A 52 5.77 -7.35 14.61
N SER A 53 4.45 -7.37 14.49
CA SER A 53 3.55 -7.62 15.63
C SER A 53 3.58 -9.08 16.10
N ARG A 54 3.67 -10.04 15.17
CA ARG A 54 3.74 -11.48 15.49
C ARG A 54 5.07 -11.85 16.14
N GLU A 55 6.17 -11.29 15.65
CA GLU A 55 7.51 -11.52 16.21
C GLU A 55 7.61 -11.00 17.65
N ARG A 56 7.13 -9.77 17.91
CA ARG A 56 7.05 -9.21 19.27
C ARG A 56 6.15 -10.01 20.20
N ARG A 57 5.06 -10.61 19.70
CA ARG A 57 4.19 -11.48 20.48
C ARG A 57 4.83 -12.82 20.82
N ARG A 58 5.58 -13.43 19.88
CA ARG A 58 6.32 -14.67 20.14
C ARG A 58 7.44 -14.46 21.17
N ALA A 59 8.20 -13.38 21.05
CA ALA A 59 9.26 -13.04 22.02
C ALA A 59 8.75 -12.75 23.44
N ARG A 60 7.45 -12.45 23.61
CA ARG A 60 6.81 -12.24 24.92
C ARG A 60 6.16 -13.50 25.50
N ALA A 61 6.01 -14.54 24.69
CA ALA A 61 5.40 -15.82 25.09
C ALA A 61 6.44 -16.91 25.36
N SER A 62 7.73 -16.56 25.28
CA SER A 62 8.91 -17.41 25.50
C SER A 62 9.73 -16.89 26.66
#